data_AF-A0A0J9BJZ6-F1
#
_entry.id   AF-A0A0J9BJZ6-F1
#
_cell.length_a   1.000
_cell.length_b   1.000
_cell.length_c   1.000
_cell.angle_alpha   90.00
_cell.angle_beta   90.00
_cell.angle_gamma   90.00
#
_symmetry.space_group_name_H-M   'P 1'
#
loop_
_entity.id
_entity.type
_entity.pdbx_description
1 polymer ?
#
loop_
_entity_poly.entity_id
_entity_poly.type
_entity_poly.pdbx_seq_one_letter_code
_entity_poly.pdbx_strand_id
1 'polypeptide(L)'
;MSERTLLKKVNDLKALEAQKKAIEKQMEALQEDIKKELQARGQEETEVGDWMVRFKAVISNKFNAKAFAADHPKLYQKYRGQSQAMRFTVNAQG
;
A
#
# COMPACT_ATOMS: atom_id res chain seq x y z
N MET A 1 14.08 -1.02 -28.91
CA MET A 1 14.91 -1.43 -27.76
C MET A 1 15.34 -2.88 -28.02
N SER A 2 16.62 -3.23 -27.89
CA SER A 2 17.06 -4.63 -28.07
C SER A 2 16.81 -5.45 -26.81
N GLU A 3 16.83 -6.78 -26.93
CA GLU A 3 16.70 -7.70 -25.80
C GLU A 3 17.75 -7.42 -24.71
N ARG A 4 18.99 -7.17 -25.11
CA ARG A 4 20.08 -6.79 -24.18
C ARG A 4 19.76 -5.50 -23.41
N THR A 5 19.20 -4.49 -24.10
CA THR A 5 18.81 -3.23 -23.45
C THR A 5 17.60 -3.41 -22.54
N LEU A 6 16.64 -4.26 -22.91
CA LEU A 6 15.48 -4.59 -22.08
C LEU A 6 15.92 -5.31 -20.79
N LEU A 7 16.80 -6.31 -20.91
CA LEU A 7 17.37 -7.02 -19.76
C LEU A 7 18.10 -6.06 -18.81
N LYS A 8 18.91 -5.14 -19.35
CA LYS A 8 19.57 -4.11 -18.52
C LYS A 8 18.54 -3.28 -17.73
N LYS A 9 17.49 -2.79 -18.40
CA LYS A 9 16.43 -2.00 -17.73
C LYS A 9 15.67 -2.80 -16.67
N VAL A 10 15.41 -4.09 -16.92
CA VAL A 10 14.80 -5.00 -15.94
C VAL A 10 15.69 -5.15 -14.71
N ASN A 11 17.00 -5.37 -14.90
CA ASN A 11 17.95 -5.49 -13.79
C ASN A 11 18.09 -4.18 -13.00
N ASP A 12 18.19 -3.05 -13.70
CA ASP A 12 18.23 -1.72 -13.08
C ASP A 12 16.96 -1.48 -12.23
N LEU A 13 15.79 -1.84 -12.76
CA LEU A 13 14.51 -1.77 -12.03
C LEU A 13 14.54 -2.63 -10.76
N LYS A 14 15.03 -3.87 -10.84
CA LYS A 14 15.11 -4.76 -9.67
C LYS A 14 16.08 -4.25 -8.60
N ALA A 15 17.20 -3.64 -9.00
CA ALA A 15 18.10 -3.00 -8.06
C ALA A 15 17.42 -1.83 -7.32
N LEU A 16 16.66 -1.00 -8.05
CA LEU A 16 15.89 0.11 -7.46
C LEU A 16 14.77 -0.40 -6.54
N GLU A 17 14.05 -1.47 -6.90
CA GLU A 17 13.05 -2.10 -6.04
C GLU A 17 13.66 -2.60 -4.72
N ALA A 18 14.86 -3.18 -4.77
CA ALA A 18 15.57 -3.62 -3.58
C ALA A 18 15.98 -2.45 -2.67
N GLN A 19 16.50 -1.36 -3.25
CA GLN A 19 16.82 -0.14 -2.50
C GLN A 19 15.57 0.49 -1.87
N LYS A 20 14.49 0.59 -2.65
CA LYS A 20 13.20 1.08 -2.18
C LYS A 20 12.72 0.27 -0.97
N LYS A 21 12.75 -1.06 -1.04
CA LYS A 21 12.34 -1.94 0.06
C LYS A 21 13.20 -1.74 1.32
N ALA A 22 14.50 -1.50 1.16
CA ALA A 22 15.38 -1.21 2.29
C ALA A 22 15.02 0.12 2.96
N ILE A 23 14.77 1.17 2.16
CA ILE A 23 14.33 2.47 2.66
C ILE A 23 12.95 2.38 3.33
N GLU A 24 12.00 1.66 2.73
CA GLU A 24 10.67 1.42 3.31
C GLU A 24 10.78 0.78 4.70
N LYS A 25 11.68 -0.20 4.86
CA LYS A 25 11.93 -0.82 6.18
C LYS A 25 12.51 0.17 7.20
N GLN A 26 13.39 1.07 6.77
CA GLN A 26 13.93 2.13 7.66
C GLN A 26 12.85 3.12 8.04
N MET A 27 11.98 3.51 7.10
CA MET A 27 10.83 4.37 7.36
C MET A 27 9.84 3.73 8.33
N GLU A 28 9.53 2.43 8.16
CA GLU A 28 8.66 1.68 9.06
C GLU A 28 9.21 1.64 10.49
N ALA A 29 10.52 1.40 10.66
CA ALA A 29 11.16 1.42 11.97
C ALA A 29 11.00 2.79 12.66
N LEU A 30 11.27 3.88 11.94
CA LEU A 30 11.08 5.24 12.47
C LEU A 30 9.61 5.55 12.79
N GLN A 31 8.68 5.11 11.94
CA GLN A 31 7.25 5.29 12.20
C GLN A 31 6.81 4.54 13.46
N GLU A 32 7.29 3.33 13.68
CA GLU A 32 6.98 2.56 14.89
C GLU A 32 7.53 3.23 16.15
N ASP A 33 8.74 3.79 16.09
CA ASP A 33 9.31 4.53 17.23
C ASP A 33 8.49 5.79 17.54
N ILE A 34 8.06 6.54 16.52
CA ILE A 34 7.17 7.71 16.69
C ILE A 34 5.82 7.30 17.30
N LYS A 35 5.21 6.20 16.82
CA LYS A 35 3.93 5.71 17.38
C LYS A 35 4.07 5.32 18.85
N LYS A 36 5.14 4.60 19.21
CA LYS A 36 5.41 4.22 20.60
C LYS A 36 5.54 5.46 21.50
N GLU A 37 6.19 6.51 21.01
CA GLU A 37 6.29 7.77 21.74
C GLU A 37 4.92 8.43 21.97
N LEU A 38 4.07 8.53 20.93
CA LEU A 38 2.70 9.05 21.06
C LEU A 38 1.88 8.21 22.07
N GLN A 39 2.01 6.89 22.01
CA GLN A 39 1.36 5.97 22.94
C GLN A 39 1.87 6.14 24.39
N ALA A 40 3.19 6.25 24.59
CA ALA A 40 3.80 6.47 25.90
C ALA A 40 3.34 7.80 26.52
N ARG A 41 3.08 8.81 25.70
CA ARG A 41 2.50 10.11 26.10
C ARG A 41 0.99 10.07 26.31
N GLY A 42 0.31 9.00 25.89
CA GLY A 42 -1.15 8.93 25.88
C GLY A 42 -1.80 9.96 24.95
N GLN A 43 -1.10 10.40 23.90
CA GLN A 43 -1.55 11.43 22.97
C GLN A 43 -1.83 10.83 21.61
N GLU A 44 -3.02 11.13 21.08
CA GLU A 44 -3.39 10.77 19.71
C GLU A 44 -2.82 11.75 18.67
N GLU A 45 -2.41 12.94 19.11
CA GLU A 45 -1.99 14.05 18.26
C GLU A 45 -0.97 14.93 19.01
N THR A 46 0.13 15.29 18.34
CA THR A 46 1.15 16.20 18.91
C THR A 46 1.85 17.01 17.82
N GLU A 47 2.08 18.30 18.09
CA GLU A 47 2.87 19.18 17.22
C GLU A 47 4.36 19.00 17.52
N VAL A 48 5.18 18.91 16.47
CA VAL A 48 6.64 18.77 16.55
C VAL A 48 7.28 19.65 15.47
N GLY A 49 7.79 20.82 15.88
CA GLY A 49 8.27 21.83 14.95
C GLY A 49 7.16 22.25 13.97
N ASP A 50 7.42 22.10 12.67
CA ASP A 50 6.44 22.44 11.62
C ASP A 50 5.44 21.30 11.32
N TRP A 51 5.47 20.20 12.07
CA TRP A 51 4.71 18.98 11.76
C TRP A 51 3.61 18.67 12.76
N MET A 52 2.47 18.21 12.25
CA MET A 52 1.39 17.63 13.03
C MET A 52 1.42 16.10 12.94
N VAL A 53 1.78 15.43 14.04
CA VAL A 53 1.82 13.96 14.11
C VAL A 53 0.52 13.45 14.69
N ARG A 54 -0.14 12.48 14.01
CA ARG A 54 -1.40 11.88 14.47
C ARG A 54 -1.32 10.36 14.43
N PHE A 55 -1.72 9.71 15.52
CA PHE A 55 -1.94 8.27 15.60
C PHE A 55 -3.22 8.01 16.38
N LYS A 56 -4.34 7.95 15.67
CA LYS A 56 -5.69 7.76 16.23
C LYS A 56 -6.45 6.66 15.50
N ALA A 57 -7.39 6.03 16.19
CA ALA A 57 -8.26 5.05 15.57
C ALA A 57 -9.15 5.72 14.51
N VAL A 58 -9.21 5.14 13.32
CA VAL A 58 -10.12 5.56 12.24
C VAL A 58 -11.15 4.47 12.03
N ILE A 59 -12.43 4.80 12.25
CA ILE A 59 -13.53 3.90 11.93
C ILE A 59 -13.87 4.06 10.45
N SER A 60 -13.61 3.02 9.65
CA SER A 60 -14.02 2.96 8.26
C SER A 60 -15.12 1.92 8.07
N ASN A 61 -16.25 2.32 7.51
CA ASN A 61 -17.30 1.39 7.11
C ASN A 61 -16.95 0.79 5.74
N LYS A 62 -16.77 -0.54 5.68
CA LYS A 62 -16.49 -1.26 4.44
C LYS A 62 -17.73 -2.01 3.99
N PHE A 63 -18.12 -1.82 2.72
CA PHE A 63 -19.19 -2.61 2.13
C PHE A 63 -18.72 -4.05 1.89
N ASN A 64 -19.43 -5.03 2.47
CA ASN A 64 -19.14 -6.44 2.25
C ASN A 64 -19.72 -6.90 0.92
N ALA A 65 -19.03 -6.57 -0.17
CA ALA A 65 -19.45 -6.91 -1.52
C ALA A 65 -19.62 -8.43 -1.73
N LYS A 66 -18.88 -9.27 -1.00
CA LYS A 66 -18.97 -10.73 -1.09
C LYS A 66 -20.28 -11.25 -0.49
N ALA A 67 -20.61 -10.82 0.73
CA ALA A 67 -21.89 -11.17 1.36
C ALA A 67 -23.06 -10.63 0.53
N PHE A 68 -22.97 -9.37 0.10
CA PHE A 68 -24.00 -8.77 -0.76
C PHE A 68 -24.18 -9.52 -2.09
N ALA A 69 -23.10 -10.01 -2.72
CA ALA A 69 -23.20 -10.81 -3.93
C ALA A 69 -23.86 -12.18 -3.69
N ALA A 70 -23.65 -12.78 -2.51
CA ALA A 70 -24.29 -14.03 -2.11
C ALA A 70 -25.79 -13.85 -1.81
N ASP A 71 -26.16 -12.81 -1.05
CA ASP A 71 -27.53 -12.57 -0.61
C ASP A 71 -28.38 -11.90 -1.72
N HIS A 72 -27.76 -11.09 -2.58
CA HIS A 72 -28.43 -10.27 -3.59
C HIS A 72 -27.76 -10.38 -4.98
N PRO A 73 -27.69 -11.57 -5.58
CA PRO A 73 -26.95 -11.79 -6.83
C PRO A 73 -27.47 -10.95 -8.00
N LYS A 74 -28.80 -10.78 -8.12
CA LYS A 74 -29.41 -9.98 -9.20
C LYS A 74 -29.03 -8.50 -9.11
N LEU A 75 -29.06 -7.93 -7.90
CA LEU A 75 -28.68 -6.54 -7.68
C LEU A 75 -27.19 -6.35 -7.87
N TYR A 76 -26.36 -7.26 -7.34
CA TYR A 76 -24.92 -7.23 -7.53
C TYR A 76 -24.56 -7.18 -9.02
N GLN A 77 -25.14 -8.06 -9.85
CA GLN A 77 -24.88 -8.04 -11.30
C GLN A 77 -25.38 -6.77 -11.99
N LYS A 78 -26.56 -6.25 -11.61
CA LYS A 78 -27.12 -5.01 -12.18
C LYS A 78 -26.19 -3.80 -12.02
N TYR A 79 -25.45 -3.73 -10.90
CA TYR A 79 -24.57 -2.61 -10.57
C TYR A 79 -23.08 -2.90 -10.79
N ARG A 80 -22.72 -4.12 -11.22
CA ARG A 80 -21.33 -4.48 -11.47
C ARG A 80 -20.86 -3.90 -12.80
N GLY A 81 -19.96 -2.93 -12.74
CA GLY A 81 -19.19 -2.47 -13.90
C GLY A 81 -18.01 -3.39 -14.22
N GLN A 82 -17.76 -3.66 -15.50
CA GLN A 82 -16.49 -4.25 -15.94
C GLN A 82 -15.45 -3.14 -16.11
N SER A 83 -14.29 -3.30 -15.50
CA SER A 83 -13.13 -2.44 -15.72
C SER A 83 -11.95 -3.30 -16.17
N GLN A 84 -11.22 -2.83 -17.17
CA GLN A 84 -9.98 -3.44 -17.63
C GLN A 84 -8.82 -2.49 -17.32
N ALA A 85 -7.75 -3.05 -16.75
CA ALA A 85 -6.49 -2.34 -16.53
C ALA A 85 -5.34 -3.24 -16.96
N MET A 86 -4.32 -2.66 -17.60
CA MET A 86 -3.06 -3.36 -17.87
C MET A 86 -2.20 -3.30 -16.62
N ARG A 87 -1.73 -4.46 -16.15
CA ARG A 87 -0.78 -4.54 -15.03
C ARG A 87 0.61 -4.81 -15.59
N PHE A 88 1.58 -3.99 -15.18
CA PHE A 88 2.98 -4.25 -15.41
C PHE A 88 3.56 -5.04 -14.25
N THR A 89 4.20 -6.17 -14.54
CA THR A 89 4.80 -7.06 -13.53
C THR A 89 6.10 -7.65 -14.08
N VAL A 90 7.11 -7.75 -13.22
CA VAL A 90 8.39 -8.39 -13.54
C VAL A 90 8.70 -9.39 -12.44
N ASN A 91 8.69 -10.68 -12.77
CA ASN A 91 8.97 -11.78 -11.83
C ASN A 91 10.20 -12.56 -12.29
N ALA A 92 10.89 -13.21 -11.35
CA ALA A 92 11.93 -14.17 -11.70
C ALA A 92 11.30 -15.35 -12.46
N GLN A 93 12.05 -15.90 -13.42
CA GLN A 93 11.71 -17.22 -13.96
C GLN A 93 12.03 -18.26 -12.88
N GLY A 94 11.10 -19.20 -12.67
CA GLY A 94 11.19 -20.22 -11.62
C GLY A 94 12.34 -21.20 -11.84
#